data_AF-A0A940CL58-F1
#
_entry.id   AF-A0A940CL58-F1
#
_cell.length_a   1.000
_cell.length_b   1.000
_cell.length_c   1.000
_cell.angle_alpha   90.00
_cell.angle_beta   90.00
_cell.angle_gamma   90.00
#
_symmetry.space_group_name_H-M   'P 1'
#
loop_
_entity.id
_entity.type
_entity.pdbx_description
1 polymer ?
#
loop_
_entity_poly.entity_id
_entity_poly.type
_entity_poly.pdbx_seq_one_letter_code
_entity_poly.pdbx_strand_id
1 'polypeptide(L)' 'MTIRKILTEPNKILREKSLRVENVNKDIQQLMDDMLETLYAAPGIGLAAIQVGVAK' A
#
# COMPACT_ATOMS: atom_id res chain seq x y z
N MET A 1 -8.97 -0.34 -10.61
CA MET A 1 -8.96 -0.49 -9.15
C MET A 1 -9.03 -1.97 -8.85
N THR A 2 -8.09 -2.45 -8.03
CA THR A 2 -7.90 -3.86 -7.74
C THR A 2 -7.51 -4.04 -6.27
N ILE A 3 -8.15 -4.99 -5.58
CA ILE A 3 -7.76 -5.40 -4.21
C ILE A 3 -6.35 -6.00 -4.23
N ARG A 4 -5.46 -5.43 -3.41
CA ARG A 4 -4.08 -5.89 -3.25
C ARG A 4 -3.94 -6.84 -2.07
N LYS A 5 -2.96 -7.73 -2.14
CA LYS A 5 -2.63 -8.63 -1.02
C LYS A 5 -1.94 -7.83 0.09
N ILE A 6 -2.51 -7.88 1.29
CA ILE A 6 -1.86 -7.36 2.51
C ILE A 6 -0.80 -8.36 2.96
N LEU A 7 0.43 -7.89 3.11
CA LEU A 7 1.55 -8.64 3.66
C LEU A 7 1.42 -8.75 5.18
N THR A 8 1.78 -9.92 5.72
CA THR A 8 1.80 -10.21 7.15
C THR A 8 3.21 -10.55 7.61
N GLU A 9 3.49 -10.38 8.90
CA GLU A 9 4.74 -10.86 9.51
C GLU A 9 4.92 -12.37 9.28
N PRO A 10 6.16 -12.87 9.09
CA PRO A 10 7.45 -12.18 9.23
C PRO A 10 8.05 -11.60 7.93
N ASN A 11 7.23 -11.02 7.03
CA ASN A 11 7.73 -10.52 5.74
C ASN A 11 8.73 -9.36 5.90
N LYS A 12 9.97 -9.55 5.43
CA LYS A 12 11.08 -8.57 5.55
C LYS A 12 10.77 -7.21 4.92
N ILE A 13 9.93 -7.17 3.87
CA ILE A 13 9.53 -5.91 3.22
C ILE A 13 8.86 -4.97 4.21
N LEU A 14 8.11 -5.49 5.19
CA LEU A 14 7.46 -4.70 6.24
C LEU A 14 8.46 -3.95 7.15
N ARG A 15 9.75 -4.28 7.07
CA ARG A 15 10.82 -3.65 7.85
C ARG A 15 11.69 -2.70 7.01
N GLU A 16 11.43 -2.59 5.72
CA GLU A 16 12.12 -1.66 4.84
C GLU A 16 11.61 -0.23 5.03
N LYS A 17 12.49 0.74 4.79
CA LYS A 17 12.14 2.16 4.82
C LYS A 17 11.54 2.56 3.47
N SER A 18 10.30 3.04 3.47
CA SER A 18 9.68 3.64 2.28
C SER A 18 10.49 4.82 1.74
N LEU A 19 10.53 4.94 0.42
CA LEU A 19 11.11 6.08 -0.28
C LEU A 19 10.11 7.23 -0.35
N ARG A 20 10.61 8.46 -0.44
CA ARG A 20 9.76 9.64 -0.59
C ARG A 20 9.07 9.63 -1.96
N VAL A 21 7.78 9.95 -1.98
CA VAL A 21 7.06 10.24 -3.23
C VAL A 21 7.36 11.68 -3.64
N GLU A 22 8.17 11.86 -4.67
CA GLU A 22 8.54 13.19 -5.17
C GLU A 22 7.42 13.86 -6.00
N ASN A 23 6.62 13.06 -6.72
CA ASN A 23 5.54 13.56 -7.57
C ASN A 23 4.33 12.64 -7.52
N VAL A 24 3.14 13.22 -7.42
CA VAL A 24 1.86 12.48 -7.44
C VAL A 24 1.35 12.41 -8.88
N ASN A 25 1.76 11.38 -9.59
CA ASN A 25 1.31 11.10 -10.96
C ASN A 25 0.09 10.15 -10.96
N LYS A 26 -0.38 9.78 -12.16
CA LYS A 26 -1.53 8.87 -12.31
C LYS A 26 -1.32 7.50 -11.68
N ASP A 27 -0.09 6.97 -11.69
CA ASP A 27 0.21 5.66 -11.10
C ASP A 27 0.13 5.71 -9.57
N ILE A 28 0.57 6.81 -8.96
CA ILE A 28 0.42 7.04 -7.51
C ILE A 28 -1.06 7.18 -7.15
N GLN A 29 -1.85 7.92 -7.94
CA GLN A 29 -3.29 8.03 -7.71
C GLN A 29 -3.96 6.65 -7.81
N GLN A 30 -3.62 5.85 -8.83
CA GLN A 30 -4.14 4.49 -8.96
C GLN A 30 -3.74 3.57 -7.80
N LEU A 31 -2.52 3.71 -7.28
CA LEU A 31 -2.09 2.98 -6.08
C LEU A 31 -2.91 3.38 -4.86
N MET A 32 -3.18 4.67 -4.67
CA MET A 32 -4.01 5.17 -3.58
C MET A 32 -5.44 4.61 -3.66
N ASP A 33 -6.01 4.58 -4.86
CA ASP A 33 -7.33 4.00 -5.10
C ASP A 33 -7.38 2.50 -4.77
N ASP A 34 -6.40 1.73 -5.26
CA ASP A 34 -6.26 0.30 -4.94
C ASP A 34 -6.10 0.08 -3.42
N MET A 35 -5.37 0.95 -2.73
CA MET A 35 -5.16 0.87 -1.28
C MET A 35 -6.44 1.17 -0.50
N LEU A 36 -7.25 2.13 -0.93
CA LEU A 36 -8.55 2.41 -0.32
C LEU A 36 -9.50 1.22 -0.48
N GLU A 37 -9.58 0.67 -1.69
CA GLU A 37 -10.40 -0.53 -1.96
C GLU A 37 -9.95 -1.72 -1.09
N THR A 38 -8.63 -1.95 -1.01
CA THR A 38 -8.04 -2.98 -0.15
C THR A 38 -8.34 -2.75 1.33
N LEU A 39 -8.27 -1.49 1.79
CA LEU A 39 -8.56 -1.13 3.16
C LEU A 39 -10.02 -1.41 3.52
N TYR A 40 -10.97 -1.07 2.64
CA TYR A 40 -12.40 -1.29 2.88
C TYR A 40 -12.82 -2.77 2.76
N ALA A 41 -12.13 -3.54 1.92
CA ALA A 41 -12.31 -4.98 1.84
C ALA A 41 -11.76 -5.71 3.09
N ALA A 42 -10.81 -5.10 3.80
CA ALA A 42 -10.33 -5.55 5.09
C ALA A 42 -11.13 -4.88 6.24
N PRO A 43 -11.21 -5.46 7.43
CA PRO A 43 -11.77 -4.79 8.61
C PRO A 43 -10.77 -3.77 9.22
N GLY A 44 -10.11 -2.96 8.39
CA GLY A 44 -9.05 -2.04 8.79
C GLY A 44 -9.49 -0.58 8.81
N ILE A 45 -8.73 0.27 9.49
CA ILE A 45 -8.93 1.74 9.54
C ILE A 45 -7.80 2.56 8.90
N GLY A 46 -6.68 1.92 8.57
CA GLY A 46 -5.56 2.53 7.85
C GLY A 46 -4.70 1.48 7.15
N LEU A 47 -4.08 1.87 6.03
CA LEU A 47 -3.21 1.01 5.23
C LEU A 47 -2.03 1.82 4.68
N ALA A 48 -0.81 1.35 4.91
CA ALA A 48 0.42 1.91 4.37
C ALA A 48 0.85 1.15 3.09
N ALA A 49 1.49 1.85 2.14
CA ALA A 49 1.90 1.26 0.86
C ALA A 49 2.83 0.04 1.03
N ILE A 50 3.70 0.06 2.04
CA ILE A 50 4.60 -1.05 2.34
C ILE A 50 3.84 -2.34 2.69
N GLN A 51 2.64 -2.23 3.27
CA GLN A 51 1.79 -3.37 3.62
C GLN A 51 1.21 -4.06 2.39
N VAL A 52 1.19 -3.39 1.23
CA VAL A 52 0.83 -3.99 -0.06
C VAL A 52 2.05 -4.19 -0.97
N GLY A 53 3.25 -4.21 -0.37
CA GLY A 53 4.51 -4.51 -1.05
C GLY A 53 5.11 -3.34 -1.84
N VAL A 54 4.68 -2.11 -1.61
CA VAL A 54 5.19 -0.91 -2.30
C VAL A 54 5.95 -0.02 -1.31
N ALA A 55 7.28 0.03 -1.43
CA ALA A 55 8.16 0.85 -0.59
C ALA A 55 8.18 2.33 -1.02
N LYS A 56 7.03 3.01 -0.90
CA LYS A 56 6.83 4.44 -1.16
C LYS A 56 6.08 5.11 -0.01
#